data_AF-X0YHF5-F1
#
_entry.id   AF-X0YHF5-F1
#
_cell.length_a   1.000
_cell.length_b   1.000
_cell.length_c   1.000
_cell.angle_alpha   90.00
_cell.angle_beta   90.00
_cell.angle_gamma   90.00
#
_symmetry.space_group_name_H-M   'P 1'
#
loop_
_entity.id
_entity.type
_entity.pdbx_description
1 polymer ?
#
loop_
_entity_poly.entity_id
_entity_poly.type
_entity_poly.pdbx_seq_one_letter_code
_entity_poly.pdbx_strand_id
1 'polypeptide(L)'
;IIEGAGKKKDIAARSESLRAQIVKTTSDYDREKLSERLAKLTGGVAVIKAGAATETEMKERKDLIDDAVHATRAAAEEGIVPGGGVVLLHAIAAVDAARAKARGEEKIGV
;
A
#
# COMPACT_ATOMS: atom_id res chain seq x y z
N ILE A 1 6.01 11.04 -9.83
CA ILE A 1 5.78 12.06 -10.87
C ILE A 1 4.92 11.41 -11.94
N ILE A 2 3.77 11.99 -12.23
CA ILE A 2 2.89 11.56 -13.32
C ILE A 2 3.33 12.34 -14.57
N GLU A 3 3.51 11.67 -15.71
CA GLU A 3 3.99 12.27 -16.97
C GLU A 3 5.36 12.99 -16.88
N GLY A 4 6.36 12.36 -16.24
CA GLY A 4 7.70 12.92 -16.19
C GLY A 4 8.36 13.04 -17.58
N ALA A 5 9.09 14.13 -17.83
CA ALA A 5 9.77 14.42 -19.11
C ALA A 5 11.04 13.59 -19.38
N GLY A 6 11.28 12.53 -18.60
CA GLY A 6 12.47 11.68 -18.74
C GLY A 6 12.40 10.78 -19.98
N LYS A 7 13.53 10.62 -20.69
CA LYS A 7 13.57 9.71 -21.85
C LYS A 7 13.49 8.26 -21.36
N LYS A 8 12.67 7.45 -22.02
CA LYS A 8 12.52 6.01 -21.70
C LYS A 8 13.86 5.27 -21.67
N LYS A 9 14.79 5.63 -22.57
CA LYS A 9 16.13 5.05 -22.64
C LYS A 9 16.95 5.31 -21.36
N ASP A 10 16.86 6.51 -20.80
CA ASP A 10 17.62 6.89 -19.61
C ASP A 10 17.08 6.17 -18.37
N ILE A 11 15.76 6.00 -18.29
CA ILE A 11 15.09 5.23 -17.24
C ILE A 11 15.50 3.75 -17.30
N ALA A 12 15.47 3.16 -18.49
CA ALA A 12 15.87 1.76 -18.69
C ALA A 12 17.35 1.53 -18.33
N ALA A 13 18.24 2.40 -18.81
CA ALA A 13 19.67 2.35 -18.48
C ALA A 13 19.91 2.48 -16.96
N ARG A 14 19.13 3.33 -16.28
CA ARG A 14 19.22 3.47 -14.82
C ARG A 14 18.73 2.22 -14.09
N SER A 15 17.61 1.63 -14.52
CA SER A 15 17.09 0.39 -13.95
C SER A 15 18.10 -0.76 -14.08
N GLU A 16 18.77 -0.88 -15.22
CA GLU A 16 19.79 -1.89 -15.45
C GLU A 16 21.05 -1.67 -14.59
N SER A 17 21.49 -0.42 -14.47
CA SER A 17 22.58 -0.05 -13.55
C SER A 17 22.28 -0.43 -12.09
N LEU A 18 21.04 -0.21 -11.64
CA LEU A 18 20.61 -0.59 -10.28
C LEU A 18 20.56 -2.11 -10.09
N ARG A 19 20.07 -2.86 -11.08
CA ARG A 19 20.10 -4.35 -11.04
C ARG A 19 21.53 -4.87 -10.89
N ALA A 20 22.48 -4.29 -11.62
CA ALA A 20 23.90 -4.68 -11.51
C ALA A 20 24.50 -4.33 -10.12
N GLN A 21 24.10 -3.21 -9.51
CA GLN A 21 24.55 -2.81 -8.17
C GLN A 21 23.98 -3.72 -7.07
N ILE A 22 22.72 -4.17 -7.20
CA ILE A 22 22.08 -5.11 -6.27
C ILE A 22 22.82 -6.44 -6.21
N VAL A 23 23.28 -6.96 -7.36
CA VAL A 23 24.03 -8.23 -7.41
C VAL A 23 25.43 -8.09 -6.84
N LYS A 24 26.07 -6.94 -7.02
CA LYS A 24 27.45 -6.69 -6.55
C LYS A 24 27.55 -6.33 -5.07
N THR A 25 26.47 -5.84 -4.46
CA THR A 25 26.52 -5.44 -3.05
C THR A 25 26.46 -6.63 -2.10
N THR A 26 27.32 -6.62 -1.09
CA THR A 26 27.39 -7.61 -0.02
C THR A 26 26.67 -7.15 1.25
N SER A 27 26.21 -5.90 1.28
CA SER A 27 25.44 -5.31 2.37
C SER A 27 23.95 -5.53 2.14
N ASP A 28 23.28 -6.19 3.08
CA ASP A 28 21.83 -6.43 3.01
C ASP A 28 21.03 -5.13 3.06
N TYR A 29 21.49 -4.15 3.84
CA TYR A 29 20.91 -2.81 3.88
C TYR A 29 20.94 -2.12 2.51
N ASP A 30 22.08 -2.18 1.81
CA ASP A 30 22.21 -1.56 0.49
C ASP A 30 21.40 -2.30 -0.56
N ARG A 31 21.32 -3.64 -0.45
CA ARG A 31 20.50 -4.48 -1.33
C ARG A 31 19.03 -4.10 -1.22
N GLU A 32 18.53 -3.93 0.00
CA GLU A 32 17.15 -3.53 0.25
C GLU A 32 16.86 -2.12 -0.31
N LYS A 33 17.72 -1.15 0.00
CA LYS A 33 17.54 0.23 -0.48
C LYS A 33 17.66 0.37 -1.99
N LEU A 34 18.55 -0.37 -2.64
CA LEU A 34 18.64 -0.39 -4.10
C LEU A 34 17.42 -1.06 -4.74
N SER A 35 16.88 -2.11 -4.10
CA SER A 35 15.66 -2.80 -4.55
C SER A 35 14.43 -1.90 -4.44
N GLU A 36 14.28 -1.15 -3.35
CA GLU A 36 13.21 -0.13 -3.21
C GLU A 36 13.27 0.91 -4.34
N ARG A 37 14.48 1.38 -4.67
CA ARG A 37 14.68 2.36 -5.74
C ARG A 37 14.37 1.78 -7.12
N LEU A 38 14.78 0.54 -7.37
CA LEU A 38 14.46 -0.17 -8.61
C LEU A 38 12.94 -0.33 -8.75
N ALA A 39 12.26 -0.77 -7.69
CA ALA A 39 10.81 -0.93 -7.68
C ALA A 39 10.07 0.37 -7.99
N LYS A 40 10.52 1.50 -7.43
CA LYS A 40 9.96 2.83 -7.73
C LYS A 40 10.13 3.25 -9.19
N LEU A 41 11.23 2.83 -9.84
CA LEU A 41 11.49 3.14 -11.26
C LEU A 41 10.73 2.23 -12.21
N THR A 42 10.60 0.94 -11.89
CA THR A 42 9.92 -0.04 -12.76
C THR A 42 8.41 -0.10 -12.55
N GLY A 43 7.92 0.25 -11.35
CA GLY A 43 6.51 0.17 -10.99
C GLY A 43 5.62 1.17 -11.73
N GLY A 44 6.19 2.27 -12.21
CA GLY A 44 5.44 3.30 -12.93
C GLY A 44 4.33 3.93 -12.09
N VAL A 45 3.41 4.64 -12.77
CA VAL A 45 2.20 5.18 -12.14
C VAL A 45 1.01 4.88 -13.04
N ALA A 46 0.03 4.13 -12.52
CA ALA A 46 -1.23 3.91 -13.21
C ALA A 46 -2.18 5.10 -12.98
N VAL A 47 -2.85 5.55 -14.03
CA VAL A 47 -3.82 6.66 -13.97
C VAL A 47 -5.19 6.12 -14.34
N ILE A 48 -6.17 6.30 -13.45
CA ILE A 48 -7.58 5.94 -13.67
C ILE A 48 -8.34 7.21 -14.02
N LYS A 49 -9.11 7.19 -15.11
CA LYS A 49 -9.93 8.32 -15.56
C LYS A 49 -11.40 7.99 -15.30
N ALA A 50 -12.04 8.72 -14.40
CA ALA A 50 -13.47 8.60 -14.13
C ALA A 50 -14.28 9.35 -15.20
N GLY A 51 -15.15 8.65 -15.93
CA GLY A 51 -16.05 9.23 -16.92
C GLY A 51 -17.52 9.17 -16.47
N ALA A 52 -18.28 10.23 -16.77
CA ALA A 52 -19.72 10.31 -16.54
C ALA A 52 -20.40 11.26 -17.53
N ALA A 53 -21.74 11.25 -17.59
CA ALA A 53 -22.52 12.07 -18.51
C ALA A 53 -22.62 13.53 -18.05
N THR A 54 -22.59 13.77 -16.74
CA THR A 54 -22.62 15.11 -16.14
C THR A 54 -21.42 15.34 -15.20
N GLU A 55 -21.09 16.60 -14.91
CA GLU A 55 -19.98 16.95 -14.01
C GLU A 55 -20.22 16.43 -12.58
N THR A 56 -21.48 16.49 -12.11
CA THR A 56 -21.84 16.04 -10.76
C THR A 56 -21.64 14.54 -10.60
N GLU A 57 -22.10 13.74 -11.57
CA GLU A 57 -21.87 12.28 -11.58
C GLU A 57 -20.38 11.94 -11.72
N MET A 58 -19.62 12.75 -12.45
CA MET A 58 -18.17 12.54 -12.60
C MET A 58 -17.47 12.68 -11.25
N LYS A 59 -17.85 13.68 -10.45
CA LYS A 59 -17.30 13.90 -9.11
C LYS A 59 -17.67 12.77 -8.16
N GLU A 60 -18.94 12.38 -8.10
CA GLU A 60 -19.39 11.25 -7.28
C GLU A 60 -18.66 9.95 -7.65
N ARG A 61 -18.56 9.65 -8.95
CA ARG A 61 -17.88 8.45 -9.42
C ARG A 61 -16.39 8.47 -9.13
N LYS A 62 -15.76 9.65 -9.18
CA LYS A 62 -14.36 9.81 -8.79
C LYS A 62 -14.17 9.47 -7.32
N ASP A 63 -14.99 10.04 -6.44
CA ASP A 63 -14.90 9.80 -4.99
C ASP A 63 -15.10 8.31 -4.68
N LEU A 64 -16.06 7.66 -5.33
CA LEU A 64 -16.31 6.22 -5.19
C LEU A 64 -15.13 5.35 -5.68
N ILE A 65 -14.47 5.75 -6.78
CA ILE A 65 -13.28 5.06 -7.28
C ILE A 65 -12.11 5.27 -6.31
N ASP A 66 -11.92 6.49 -5.81
CA ASP A 66 -10.85 6.79 -4.86
C ASP A 66 -11.02 5.95 -3.58
N ASP A 67 -12.22 5.87 -3.02
CA ASP A 67 -12.52 5.00 -1.87
C ASP A 67 -12.22 3.52 -2.16
N ALA A 68 -12.67 3.02 -3.32
CA ALA A 68 -12.43 1.63 -3.72
C ALA A 68 -10.94 1.32 -3.89
N VAL A 69 -10.15 2.25 -4.42
CA VAL A 69 -8.70 2.07 -4.57
C VAL A 69 -8.01 2.01 -3.20
N HIS A 70 -8.41 2.84 -2.24
CA HIS A 70 -7.84 2.78 -0.90
C HIS A 70 -8.22 1.48 -0.18
N ALA A 71 -9.49 1.09 -0.24
CA ALA A 71 -9.98 -0.13 0.40
C ALA A 71 -9.31 -1.40 -0.16
N THR A 72 -9.17 -1.49 -1.48
CA THR A 72 -8.51 -2.63 -2.13
C THR A 72 -7.02 -2.69 -1.87
N ARG A 73 -6.34 -1.54 -1.74
CA ARG A 73 -4.93 -1.49 -1.32
C ARG A 73 -4.74 -2.00 0.11
N ALA A 74 -5.53 -1.51 1.05
CA ALA A 74 -5.48 -1.98 2.44
C ALA A 74 -5.76 -3.49 2.52
N ALA A 75 -6.77 -3.97 1.79
CA ALA A 75 -7.09 -5.39 1.72
C ALA A 75 -5.97 -6.25 1.11
N ALA A 76 -5.21 -5.72 0.16
CA ALA A 76 -4.08 -6.42 -0.45
C ALA A 76 -2.85 -6.47 0.47
N GLU A 77 -2.65 -5.44 1.30
CA GLU A 77 -1.51 -5.34 2.22
C GLU A 77 -1.73 -6.14 3.51
N GLU A 78 -2.90 -6.01 4.13
CA GLU A 78 -3.20 -6.61 5.46
C GLU A 78 -4.09 -7.86 5.38
N GLY A 79 -4.68 -8.13 4.21
CA GLY A 79 -5.65 -9.21 4.00
C GLY A 79 -7.10 -8.78 4.24
N ILE A 80 -8.02 -9.75 4.23
CA ILE A 80 -9.46 -9.52 4.37
C ILE A 80 -10.06 -10.31 5.54
N VAL A 81 -11.09 -9.73 6.16
CA VAL A 81 -11.85 -10.36 7.25
C VAL A 81 -13.36 -10.20 6.99
N PRO A 82 -14.22 -11.01 7.64
CA PRO A 82 -15.66 -10.82 7.57
C PRO A 82 -16.09 -9.43 8.03
N GLY A 83 -16.80 -8.71 7.17
CA GLY A 83 -17.30 -7.36 7.42
C GLY A 83 -18.52 -7.30 8.36
N GLY A 84 -19.22 -6.17 8.33
CA GLY A 84 -20.45 -5.98 9.14
C GLY A 84 -20.21 -5.90 10.65
N GLY A 85 -18.97 -5.66 11.08
CA GLY A 85 -18.60 -5.63 12.50
C GLY A 85 -18.52 -7.02 13.16
N VAL A 86 -18.75 -8.11 12.43
CA VAL A 86 -18.72 -9.49 12.97
C VAL A 86 -17.33 -9.85 13.50
N VAL A 87 -16.27 -9.36 12.84
CA VAL A 87 -14.90 -9.55 13.30
C VAL A 87 -14.68 -9.01 14.73
N LEU A 88 -15.33 -7.90 15.09
CA LEU A 88 -15.21 -7.32 16.43
C LEU A 88 -15.84 -8.24 17.49
N LEU A 89 -16.97 -8.87 17.17
CA LEU A 89 -17.61 -9.84 18.08
C LEU A 89 -16.72 -11.07 18.31
N HIS A 90 -16.08 -11.58 17.25
CA HIS A 90 -15.14 -12.69 17.37
C HIS A 90 -13.89 -12.32 18.18
N ALA A 91 -13.44 -11.06 18.11
CA ALA A 91 -12.28 -10.59 18.84
C ALA A 91 -12.50 -10.49 20.36
N ILE A 92 -13.75 -10.35 20.83
CA ILE A 92 -14.08 -10.16 22.27
C ILE A 92 -13.42 -11.24 23.14
N ALA A 93 -13.62 -12.52 22.81
CA ALA A 93 -13.10 -13.62 23.63
C ALA A 93 -11.57 -13.60 23.75
N ALA A 94 -10.87 -13.26 22.66
CA ALA A 94 -9.42 -13.14 22.65
C ALA A 94 -8.94 -11.92 23.47
N VAL A 95 -9.64 -10.79 23.35
CA VAL A 95 -9.34 -9.57 24.11
C VAL A 95 -9.59 -9.77 25.60
N ASP A 96 -10.68 -10.43 26.01
CA ASP A 96 -10.96 -10.74 27.41
C ASP A 96 -9.89 -11.65 28.02
N ALA A 97 -9.45 -12.66 27.27
CA ALA A 97 -8.35 -13.52 27.68
C ALA A 97 -7.01 -12.77 27.83
N ALA A 98 -6.75 -11.77 26.97
CA ALA A 98 -5.58 -10.90 27.08
C ALA A 98 -5.69 -9.96 28.29
N ARG A 99 -6.86 -9.34 28.51
CA ARG A 99 -7.14 -8.43 29.62
C ARG A 99 -7.02 -9.10 30.99
N ALA A 100 -7.39 -10.38 31.09
CA ALA A 100 -7.19 -11.17 32.31
C ALA A 100 -5.71 -11.30 32.72
N LYS A 101 -4.79 -11.21 31.75
CA LYS A 101 -3.34 -11.31 31.97
C LYS A 101 -2.65 -9.94 32.12
N ALA A 102 -3.29 -8.86 31.67
CA ALA A 102 -2.77 -7.51 31.72
C ALA A 102 -2.70 -6.95 33.16
N ARG A 103 -1.82 -5.98 33.42
CA ARG A 103 -1.65 -5.33 34.74
C ARG A 103 -1.74 -3.81 34.63
N GLY A 104 -2.35 -3.16 35.63
CA GLY A 104 -2.44 -1.70 35.67
C GLY A 104 -3.24 -1.12 34.50
N GLU A 105 -2.68 -0.11 33.84
CA GLU A 105 -3.31 0.67 32.76
C GLU A 105 -3.46 -0.12 31.44
N GLU A 106 -2.69 -1.20 31.25
CA GLU A 106 -2.84 -2.10 30.10
C GLU A 106 -4.25 -2.73 30.03
N LYS A 107 -4.96 -2.82 31.16
CA LYS A 107 -6.35 -3.34 31.21
C LYS A 107 -7.39 -2.40 30.61
N ILE A 108 -7.06 -1.13 30.44
CA ILE A 108 -7.91 -0.08 29.87
C ILE A 108 -7.43 0.37 28.47
N GLY A 109 -6.36 -0.26 27.95
CA GLY A 109 -5.86 -0.01 26.60
C GLY A 109 -4.92 1.20 26.47
N VAL A 110 -4.29 1.62 27.57
CA VAL A 110 -3.21 2.62 27.59
C VAL A 110 -1.87 1.92 27.73
#